data_AF-A0A2Z6RKX6-F1
#
_entry.id   AF-A0A2Z6RKX6-F1
#
_cell.length_a   1.000
_cell.length_b   1.000
_cell.length_c   1.000
_cell.angle_alpha   90.00
_cell.angle_beta   90.00
_cell.angle_gamma   90.00
#
_symmetry.space_group_name_H-M   'P 1'
#
loop_
_entity.id
_entity.type
_entity.pdbx_description
1 polymer ?
#
loop_
_entity_poly.entity_id
_entity_poly.type
_entity_poly.pdbx_seq_one_letter_code
_entity_poly.pdbx_strand_id
1 'polypeptide(L)'
;MILFNLLLAVIILRREFKNNEQFRAWYQKHKVFCMFVVFCSPGGLNVLHVLNCKFNDMDIFDAKLSSTFEKKVIHASVISLLIGDLPRSCFSTFTNVVFQPYGFAYYAIPSISCLLTLSVFASGLFYRIYESTIRDYEKPTVQELIISKNQILEA
;
A
#
# COMPACT_ATOMS: atom_id res chain seq x y z
N MET A 1 11.79 6.92 5.74
CA MET A 1 10.54 6.20 5.43
C MET A 1 9.45 7.13 4.89
N ILE A 2 9.01 8.16 5.63
CA ILE A 2 7.94 9.10 5.21
C ILE A 2 8.20 9.70 3.81
N LEU A 3 9.37 10.32 3.60
CA LEU A 3 9.75 10.90 2.30
C LEU A 3 9.89 9.84 1.19
N PHE A 4 10.40 8.66 1.53
CA PHE A 4 10.59 7.57 0.57
C PHE A 4 9.23 7.04 0.06
N ASN A 5 8.27 6.84 0.97
CA ASN A 5 6.92 6.40 0.62
C ASN A 5 6.16 7.48 -0.16
N LEU A 6 6.33 8.75 0.19
CA LEU A 6 5.76 9.85 -0.57
C LEU A 6 6.32 9.90 -2.00
N LEU A 7 7.65 9.77 -2.16
CA LEU A 7 8.29 9.75 -3.48
C LEU A 7 7.81 8.57 -4.33
N LEU A 8 7.75 7.36 -3.75
CA LEU A 8 7.23 6.19 -4.43
C LEU A 8 5.77 6.39 -4.87
N ALA A 9 4.91 6.90 -4.00
CA ALA A 9 3.52 7.21 -4.33
C ALA A 9 3.41 8.17 -5.52
N VAL A 10 4.18 9.26 -5.51
CA VAL A 10 4.20 10.24 -6.60
C VAL A 10 4.73 9.63 -7.90
N ILE A 11 5.78 8.80 -7.85
CA ILE A 11 6.34 8.12 -9.03
C ILE A 11 5.31 7.17 -9.65
N ILE A 12 4.65 6.36 -8.82
CA ILE A 12 3.65 5.39 -9.27
C ILE A 12 2.48 6.12 -9.93
N LEU A 13 1.95 7.17 -9.29
CA LEU A 13 0.83 7.96 -9.83
C LEU A 13 1.19 8.75 -11.08
N ARG A 14 2.39 9.35 -11.15
CA ARG A 14 2.84 10.04 -12.38
C ARG A 14 2.89 9.08 -13.56
N ARG A 15 3.35 7.84 -13.32
CA ARG A 15 3.39 6.81 -14.35
C ARG A 15 2.00 6.36 -14.77
N GLU A 16 1.08 6.25 -13.83
CA GLU A 16 -0.32 5.93 -14.11
C GLU A 16 -1.01 7.04 -14.92
N PHE A 17 -0.80 8.29 -14.53
CA PHE A 17 -1.32 9.45 -15.26
C PHE A 17 -0.85 9.50 -16.72
N LYS A 18 0.39 9.09 -16.99
CA LYS A 18 0.95 9.05 -18.35
C LYS A 18 0.37 7.89 -19.18
N ASN A 19 0.15 6.74 -18.56
CA ASN A 19 -0.13 5.49 -19.27
C ASN A 19 -1.61 5.11 -19.32
N ASN A 20 -2.46 5.73 -18.50
CA ASN A 20 -3.87 5.39 -18.38
C ASN A 20 -4.75 6.63 -18.64
N GLU A 21 -5.46 6.63 -19.77
CA GLU A 21 -6.32 7.74 -20.18
C GLU A 21 -7.54 7.90 -19.27
N GLN A 22 -8.11 6.77 -18.80
CA GLN A 22 -9.29 6.77 -17.95
C GLN A 22 -8.96 7.35 -16.57
N PHE A 23 -7.83 6.95 -16.00
CA PHE A 23 -7.33 7.55 -14.76
C PHE A 23 -7.08 9.05 -14.89
N ARG A 24 -6.55 9.49 -16.04
CA ARG A 24 -6.29 10.91 -16.31
C ARG A 24 -7.58 11.73 -16.40
N ALA A 25 -8.64 11.21 -17.03
CA ALA A 25 -9.95 11.86 -17.05
C ALA A 25 -10.55 11.97 -15.64
N TRP A 26 -10.49 10.88 -14.86
CA TRP A 26 -10.92 10.86 -13.47
C TRP A 26 -10.13 11.86 -12.59
N TYR A 27 -8.81 11.92 -12.75
CA TYR A 27 -7.92 12.81 -11.99
C TYR A 27 -8.26 14.30 -12.20
N GLN A 28 -8.63 14.70 -13.42
CA GLN A 28 -9.03 16.09 -13.69
C GLN A 28 -10.27 16.51 -12.89
N LYS A 29 -11.22 15.59 -12.70
CA LYS A 29 -12.45 15.80 -11.93
C LYS A 29 -12.20 15.79 -10.41
N HIS A 30 -11.25 14.96 -9.94
CA HIS A 30 -11.06 14.68 -8.51
C HIS A 30 -9.65 15.01 -7.97
N LYS A 31 -8.96 16.00 -8.56
CA LYS A 31 -7.57 16.36 -8.23
C LYS A 31 -7.27 16.57 -6.75
N VAL A 32 -8.18 17.25 -6.02
CA VAL A 32 -7.99 17.60 -4.60
C VAL A 32 -8.01 16.33 -3.74
N PHE A 33 -8.95 15.42 -4.03
CA PHE A 33 -9.05 14.15 -3.34
C PHE A 33 -7.82 13.27 -3.61
N CYS A 34 -7.36 13.18 -4.86
CA CYS A 34 -6.15 12.44 -5.18
C CYS A 34 -4.93 12.99 -4.43
N MET A 35 -4.76 14.32 -4.36
CA MET A 35 -3.69 14.93 -3.58
C MET A 35 -3.78 14.61 -2.08
N PHE A 36 -4.99 14.59 -1.52
CA PHE A 36 -5.21 14.20 -0.13
C PHE A 36 -4.79 12.75 0.13
N VAL A 37 -5.18 11.82 -0.74
CA VAL A 37 -4.79 10.41 -0.62
C VAL A 37 -3.27 10.23 -0.73
N VAL A 38 -2.62 10.97 -1.63
CA VAL A 38 -1.14 11.02 -1.71
C VAL A 38 -0.52 11.58 -0.45
N PHE A 39 -1.11 12.61 0.14
CA PHE A 39 -0.64 13.17 1.41
C PHE A 39 -0.75 12.17 2.57
N CYS A 40 -1.73 11.25 2.53
CA CYS A 40 -1.87 10.16 3.50
C CYS A 40 -0.96 8.94 3.22
N SER A 41 -0.39 8.83 2.01
CA SER A 41 0.48 7.72 1.62
C SER A 41 1.82 7.56 2.39
N PRO A 42 2.36 8.55 3.13
CA PRO A 42 3.57 8.36 3.91
C PRO A 42 3.43 7.30 5.01
N GLY A 43 2.21 7.14 5.56
CA GLY A 43 1.89 6.10 6.54
C GLY A 43 1.85 4.69 5.94
N GLY A 44 1.61 4.58 4.63
CA GLY A 44 1.61 3.33 3.91
C GLY A 44 1.15 3.52 2.45
N LEU A 45 1.86 2.88 1.53
CA LEU A 45 1.55 2.95 0.10
C LEU A 45 0.20 2.29 -0.25
N ASN A 46 -0.31 1.41 0.61
CA ASN A 46 -1.57 0.72 0.39
C ASN A 46 -2.79 1.66 0.44
N VAL A 47 -2.63 2.86 1.03
CA VAL A 47 -3.63 3.93 1.01
C VAL A 47 -3.99 4.35 -0.42
N LEU A 48 -3.10 4.16 -1.40
CA LEU A 48 -3.39 4.42 -2.81
C LEU A 48 -4.50 3.53 -3.38
N HIS A 49 -4.76 2.35 -2.78
CA HIS A 49 -5.86 1.48 -3.20
C HIS A 49 -7.23 2.04 -2.86
N VAL A 50 -7.32 2.98 -1.90
CA VAL A 50 -8.57 3.68 -1.57
C VAL A 50 -9.16 4.38 -2.79
N LEU A 51 -8.31 4.80 -3.74
CA LEU A 51 -8.75 5.43 -4.98
C LEU A 51 -9.67 4.53 -5.83
N ASN A 52 -9.62 3.21 -5.65
CA ASN A 52 -10.37 2.23 -6.45
C ASN A 52 -11.21 1.29 -5.56
N CYS A 53 -11.76 1.79 -4.45
CA CYS A 53 -12.54 0.97 -3.53
C CYS A 53 -14.03 0.81 -3.91
N LYS A 54 -14.50 1.42 -5.02
CA LYS A 54 -15.92 1.42 -5.45
C LYS A 54 -16.89 1.61 -4.27
N PHE A 55 -16.54 2.53 -3.37
CA PHE A 55 -17.29 2.74 -2.15
C PHE A 55 -18.61 3.44 -2.48
N ASN A 56 -19.72 2.71 -2.31
CA ASN A 56 -21.09 3.23 -2.47
C ASN A 56 -21.33 3.97 -3.81
N ASP A 57 -20.74 3.45 -4.90
CA ASP A 57 -20.80 4.02 -6.27
C ASP A 57 -20.42 5.50 -6.35
N MET A 58 -19.65 6.00 -5.38
CA MET A 58 -19.17 7.37 -5.41
C MET A 58 -18.07 7.50 -6.44
N ASP A 59 -18.27 8.39 -7.42
CA ASP A 59 -17.28 8.72 -8.47
C ASP A 59 -15.88 9.04 -7.90
N ILE A 60 -15.81 9.55 -6.67
CA ILE A 60 -14.57 9.93 -5.98
C ILE A 60 -13.69 8.71 -5.62
N PHE A 61 -14.27 7.51 -5.52
CA PHE A 61 -13.55 6.26 -5.19
C PHE A 61 -13.54 5.26 -6.36
N ASP A 62 -13.89 5.70 -7.57
CA ASP A 62 -13.88 4.92 -8.82
C ASP A 62 -12.75 5.38 -9.75
N ALA A 63 -11.54 5.50 -9.22
CA ALA A 63 -10.37 5.67 -10.06
C ALA A 63 -10.09 4.34 -10.76
N LYS A 64 -10.28 4.29 -12.09
CA LYS A 64 -9.94 3.14 -12.91
C LYS A 64 -8.43 2.94 -12.96
N LEU A 65 -7.88 2.28 -11.94
CA LEU A 65 -6.45 1.97 -11.80
C LEU A 65 -6.07 0.78 -12.67
N SER A 66 -4.90 0.82 -13.28
CA SER A 66 -4.37 -0.30 -14.07
C SER A 66 -3.88 -1.44 -13.18
N SER A 67 -3.96 -2.68 -13.67
CA SER A 67 -3.35 -3.85 -12.99
C SER A 67 -1.83 -3.71 -12.80
N THR A 68 -1.18 -2.87 -13.62
CA THR A 68 0.24 -2.53 -13.49
C THR A 68 0.50 -1.58 -12.32
N PHE A 69 -0.43 -0.66 -12.04
CA PHE A 69 -0.38 0.20 -10.85
C PHE A 69 -0.45 -0.65 -9.58
N GLU A 70 -1.43 -1.54 -9.50
CA GLU A 70 -1.65 -2.35 -8.30
C GLU A 70 -0.44 -3.21 -7.95
N LYS A 71 0.13 -3.91 -8.93
CA LYS A 71 1.35 -4.70 -8.73
C LYS A 71 2.52 -3.86 -8.21
N LYS A 72 2.67 -2.63 -8.72
CA LYS A 72 3.73 -1.72 -8.28
C LYS A 72 3.49 -1.20 -6.87
N VAL A 73 2.24 -0.92 -6.48
CA VAL A 73 1.92 -0.53 -5.11
C VAL A 73 2.27 -1.65 -4.14
N ILE A 74 1.91 -2.90 -4.45
CA ILE A 74 2.25 -4.06 -3.62
C ILE A 74 3.77 -4.22 -3.49
N HIS A 75 4.51 -4.23 -4.61
CA HIS A 75 5.97 -4.36 -4.58
C HIS A 75 6.63 -3.21 -3.83
N ALA A 76 6.17 -1.97 -4.06
CA ALA A 76 6.69 -0.80 -3.37
C ALA A 76 6.37 -0.84 -1.86
N SER A 77 5.22 -1.40 -1.48
CA SER A 77 4.83 -1.61 -0.08
C SER A 77 5.74 -2.63 0.62
N VAL A 78 6.10 -3.73 -0.07
CA VAL A 78 7.09 -4.71 0.42
C VAL A 78 8.48 -4.08 0.56
N ILE A 79 8.91 -3.29 -0.43
CA ILE A 79 10.19 -2.56 -0.38
C ILE A 79 10.21 -1.55 0.78
N SER A 80 9.11 -0.82 1.00
CA SER A 80 8.96 0.09 2.15
C SER A 80 9.10 -0.66 3.48
N LEU A 81 8.55 -1.86 3.60
CA LEU A 81 8.68 -2.68 4.81
C LEU A 81 10.14 -3.08 5.05
N LEU A 82 10.85 -3.51 4.01
CA LEU A 82 12.25 -3.96 4.12
C LEU A 82 13.23 -2.82 4.40
N ILE A 83 13.02 -1.65 3.79
CA ILE A 83 13.95 -0.51 3.93
C ILE A 83 13.59 0.38 5.14
N GLY A 84 12.31 0.51 5.45
CA GLY A 84 11.82 1.41 6.50
C GLY A 84 11.56 0.70 7.82
N ASP A 85 10.64 -0.25 7.80
CA ASP A 85 10.11 -0.86 9.02
C ASP A 85 11.08 -1.88 9.64
N LEU A 86 11.77 -2.67 8.81
CA LEU A 86 12.71 -3.69 9.27
C LEU A 86 13.91 -3.08 10.02
N PRO A 87 14.64 -2.06 9.52
CA PRO A 87 15.76 -1.47 10.27
C PRO A 87 15.30 -0.82 11.58
N ARG A 88 14.12 -0.20 11.60
CA ARG A 88 13.54 0.40 12.80
C ARG A 88 13.22 -0.66 13.86
N SER A 89 12.61 -1.77 13.44
CA SER A 89 12.32 -2.91 14.32
C SER A 89 13.60 -3.54 14.86
N CYS A 90 14.61 -3.75 14.01
CA CYS A 90 15.92 -4.27 14.40
C CYS A 90 16.63 -3.33 15.40
N PHE A 91 16.65 -2.02 15.14
CA PHE A 91 17.28 -1.05 16.04
C PHE A 91 16.59 -0.98 17.41
N SER A 92 15.25 -0.97 17.42
CA SER A 92 14.47 -1.02 18.67
C SER A 92 14.75 -2.29 19.47
N THR A 93 14.85 -3.44 18.80
CA THR A 93 15.18 -4.72 19.45
C THR A 93 16.62 -4.73 19.95
N PHE A 94 17.57 -4.25 19.16
CA PHE A 94 18.99 -4.18 19.52
C PHE A 94 19.21 -3.31 20.75
N THR A 95 18.62 -2.12 20.79
CA THR A 95 18.69 -1.22 21.95
C THR A 95 18.04 -1.81 23.20
N ASN A 96 16.89 -2.48 23.07
CA ASN A 96 16.17 -3.03 24.22
C ASN A 96 16.67 -4.40 24.72
N VAL A 97 17.30 -5.23 23.87
CA VAL A 97 17.73 -6.59 24.25
C VAL A 97 19.23 -6.67 24.48
N VAL A 98 20.05 -5.98 23.65
CA VAL A 98 21.52 -6.13 23.67
C VAL A 98 22.18 -5.15 24.64
N PHE A 99 21.68 -3.91 24.74
CA PHE A 99 22.21 -2.91 25.67
C PHE A 99 21.59 -2.95 27.07
N GLN A 100 20.49 -3.68 27.25
CA GLN A 100 19.85 -3.91 28.54
C GLN A 100 20.79 -4.46 29.64
N PRO A 101 21.64 -5.47 29.40
CA PRO A 101 22.55 -5.98 30.43
C PRO A 101 23.65 -4.97 30.86
N TYR A 102 23.81 -3.84 30.18
CA TYR A 102 24.83 -2.82 30.48
C TYR A 102 24.35 -1.70 31.43
N GLY A 103 23.21 -1.87 32.12
CA GLY A 103 22.81 -1.00 33.23
C GLY A 103 21.67 -0.01 32.94
N PHE A 104 20.99 -0.13 31.80
CA PHE A 104 19.72 0.58 31.59
C PHE A 104 18.59 -0.20 32.28
N ALA A 105 18.25 0.24 33.49
CA ALA A 105 17.20 -0.36 34.32
C ALA A 105 15.89 -0.57 33.57
N TYR A 106 15.11 -1.59 33.99
CA TYR A 106 13.78 -1.90 33.50
C TYR A 106 12.86 -0.66 33.51
N TYR A 107 12.74 0.00 32.38
CA TYR A 107 11.65 0.94 32.15
C TYR A 107 10.58 0.21 31.35
N ALA A 108 9.38 0.09 31.92
CA ALA A 108 8.22 -0.49 31.26
C ALA A 108 7.94 0.18 29.89
N ILE A 109 8.28 1.47 29.76
CA ILE A 109 8.03 2.29 28.57
C ILE A 109 8.80 1.78 27.33
N PRO A 110 10.14 1.66 27.33
CA PRO A 110 10.90 1.03 26.23
C PRO A 110 10.42 -0.38 25.86
N SER A 111 10.12 -1.23 26.85
CA SER A 111 9.67 -2.60 26.60
C SER A 111 8.29 -2.63 25.91
N ILE A 112 7.33 -1.83 26.39
CA ILE A 112 6.01 -1.69 25.78
C ILE A 112 6.14 -1.10 24.36
N SER A 113 7.00 -0.09 24.17
CA SER A 113 7.28 0.50 22.85
C SER A 113 7.89 -0.51 21.88
N CYS A 114 8.78 -1.39 22.35
CA CYS A 114 9.37 -2.45 21.56
C CYS A 114 8.32 -3.47 21.12
N LEU A 115 7.47 -3.92 22.06
CA LEU A 115 6.36 -4.83 21.76
C LEU A 115 5.38 -4.23 20.75
N LEU A 116 4.98 -2.96 20.93
CA LEU A 116 4.13 -2.24 19.98
C LEU A 116 4.76 -2.19 18.58
N THR A 117 6.06 -1.89 18.50
CA THR A 117 6.78 -1.82 17.22
C THR A 117 6.81 -3.19 16.53
N LEU A 118 7.06 -4.26 17.29
CA LEU A 118 7.03 -5.64 16.77
C LEU A 118 5.63 -6.04 16.32
N SER A 119 4.57 -5.67 17.06
CA SER A 119 3.19 -5.95 16.67
C SER A 119 2.79 -5.21 15.39
N VAL A 120 3.17 -3.92 15.25
CA VAL A 120 2.93 -3.14 14.02
C VAL A 120 3.72 -3.73 12.84
N PHE A 121 4.96 -4.15 13.07
CA PHE A 121 5.76 -4.82 12.05
C PHE A 121 5.13 -6.15 11.60
N ALA A 122 4.77 -7.02 12.55
CA ALA A 122 4.18 -8.33 12.27
C ALA A 122 2.84 -8.19 11.53
N SER A 123 1.93 -7.34 12.02
CA SER A 123 0.64 -7.09 11.36
C SER A 123 0.83 -6.51 9.96
N GLY A 124 1.76 -5.56 9.78
CA GLY A 124 2.11 -5.01 8.47
C GLY A 124 2.75 -6.03 7.52
N LEU A 125 3.49 -7.00 8.03
CA LEU A 125 4.10 -8.08 7.26
C LEU A 125 3.03 -9.09 6.81
N PHE A 126 2.17 -9.54 7.72
CA PHE A 126 1.06 -10.44 7.40
C PHE A 126 0.10 -9.83 6.39
N TYR A 127 -0.27 -8.55 6.55
CA TYR A 127 -1.14 -7.85 5.61
C TYR A 127 -0.57 -7.86 4.19
N ARG A 128 0.72 -7.55 4.02
CA ARG A 128 1.35 -7.47 2.70
C ARG A 128 1.56 -8.83 2.05
N ILE A 129 1.86 -9.87 2.85
CA ILE A 129 1.91 -11.26 2.35
C ILE A 129 0.51 -11.70 1.89
N TYR A 130 -0.52 -11.41 2.69
CA TYR A 130 -1.91 -11.67 2.35
C TYR A 130 -2.31 -10.97 1.04
N GLU A 131 -2.04 -9.67 0.94
CA GLU A 131 -2.33 -8.86 -0.25
C GLU A 131 -1.59 -9.39 -1.48
N SER A 132 -0.30 -9.73 -1.34
CA SER A 132 0.48 -10.29 -2.44
C SER A 132 -0.03 -11.66 -2.89
N THR A 133 -0.49 -12.51 -1.96
CA THR A 133 -0.91 -13.89 -2.25
C THR A 133 -2.30 -13.95 -2.85
N ILE A 134 -3.24 -13.15 -2.33
CA ILE A 134 -4.64 -13.16 -2.77
C ILE A 134 -4.84 -12.34 -4.05
N ARG A 135 -4.14 -11.21 -4.18
CA ARG A 135 -4.33 -10.34 -5.35
C ARG A 135 -3.65 -10.87 -6.62
N ASP A 136 -2.67 -11.76 -6.48
CA ASP A 136 -2.19 -12.58 -7.61
C ASP A 136 -3.20 -13.66 -8.04
N TYR A 137 -4.12 -14.05 -7.13
CA TYR A 137 -5.24 -14.95 -7.41
C TYR A 137 -6.41 -14.23 -8.10
N GLU A 138 -6.60 -12.94 -7.83
CA GLU A 138 -7.66 -12.09 -8.36
C GLU A 138 -7.34 -11.52 -9.77
N LYS A 139 -6.58 -12.26 -10.59
CA LYS A 139 -6.57 -12.01 -12.04
C LYS A 139 -8.00 -12.18 -12.57
N PRO A 140 -8.54 -11.24 -13.36
CA PRO A 140 -9.95 -11.24 -13.77
C PRO A 140 -10.19 -12.39 -14.74
N THR A 141 -10.64 -13.55 -14.24
CA THR A 141 -10.62 -14.74 -15.12
C THR A 141 -11.60 -15.86 -14.73
N VAL A 142 -12.84 -15.53 -14.38
CA VAL A 142 -13.96 -16.39 -14.82
C VAL A 142 -15.16 -15.53 -15.24
N GLN A 143 -15.63 -14.60 -14.40
CA GLN A 143 -16.87 -13.86 -14.71
C GLN A 143 -16.72 -12.81 -15.83
N GLU A 144 -15.66 -12.01 -15.86
CA GLU A 144 -15.49 -10.98 -16.90
C GLU A 144 -15.17 -11.57 -18.29
N LEU A 145 -14.48 -12.72 -18.34
CA LEU A 145 -14.19 -13.43 -19.59
C LEU A 145 -15.41 -14.14 -20.17
N ILE A 146 -16.33 -14.61 -19.34
CA ILE A 146 -17.62 -15.18 -19.79
C ILE A 146 -18.52 -14.09 -20.37
N ILE A 147 -18.59 -12.92 -19.72
CA ILE A 147 -19.42 -11.80 -20.18
C ILE A 147 -18.89 -11.24 -21.52
N SER A 148 -17.57 -11.07 -21.66
CA SER A 148 -16.96 -10.65 -22.93
C SER A 148 -17.21 -11.65 -24.07
N LYS A 149 -17.11 -12.96 -23.80
CA LYS A 149 -17.35 -13.99 -24.82
C LYS A 149 -18.80 -14.00 -25.31
N ASN A 150 -19.76 -13.81 -24.41
CA ASN A 150 -21.17 -13.79 -24.78
C ASN A 150 -21.55 -12.54 -25.59
N GLN A 151 -20.98 -11.38 -25.25
CA GLN A 151 -21.22 -10.14 -26.02
C GLN A 151 -20.60 -10.16 -27.43
N ILE A 152 -19.54 -10.94 -27.66
CA ILE A 152 -18.92 -11.11 -28.98
C ILE A 152 -19.69 -12.16 -29.82
N LEU A 153 -20.44 -13.07 -29.20
CA LEU A 153 -21.25 -14.08 -29.89
C LEU A 153 -22.65 -13.56 -30.29
N GLU A 154 -23.11 -12.48 -29.66
CA GLU A 154 -24.41 -11.85 -29.92
C GLU A 154 -24.32 -10.61 -30.86
N ALA A 155 -23.12 -10.27 -31.35
CA ALA A 155 -22.86 -9.21 -32.33
C ALA A 155 -22.50 -9.78 -33.70
#